data_AF-A0A939U149-F1
#
_entry.id   AF-A0A939U149-F1
#
_cell.length_a   1.000
_cell.length_b   1.000
_cell.length_c   1.000
_cell.angle_alpha   90.00
_cell.angle_beta   90.00
_cell.angle_gamma   90.00
#
_symmetry.space_group_name_H-M   'P 1'
#
loop_
_entity.id
_entity.type
_entity.pdbx_description
1 polymer ?
#
loop_
_entity_poly.entity_id
_entity_poly.type
_entity_poly.pdbx_seq_one_letter_code
_entity_poly.pdbx_strand_id
1 'polypeptide(L)'
;MSGKSDSRKEHIRKGQKGGKITKVPKRRFTSHLRPEFFGALIFAVIFIYLIINILFYANKNKVAIYEVQGDNISTENRFTGIALRKESIISSDYAGYINYYIQNGKRSAKNGVVFSVDEGSKLYTEILEKSGV
;
A
#
# COMPACT_ATOMS: atom_id res chain seq x y z
N MET A 1 121.08 43.19 -19.75
CA MET A 1 120.40 42.48 -20.85
C MET A 1 119.00 42.15 -20.38
N SER A 2 117.97 42.85 -20.83
CA SER A 2 117.33 42.79 -22.16
C SER A 2 116.60 41.48 -22.38
N GLY A 3 115.26 41.56 -22.42
CA GLY A 3 114.38 40.44 -22.68
C GLY A 3 112.92 40.83 -22.56
N LYS A 4 112.50 41.83 -23.33
CA LYS A 4 111.09 42.12 -23.64
C LYS A 4 110.46 40.88 -24.29
N SER A 5 109.24 40.52 -23.90
CA SER A 5 108.23 40.14 -24.88
C SER A 5 106.84 40.36 -24.29
N ASP A 6 106.17 41.31 -24.93
CA ASP A 6 104.89 41.87 -24.60
C ASP A 6 103.79 41.03 -25.28
N SER A 7 102.67 40.90 -24.57
CA SER A 7 101.30 40.82 -25.09
C SER A 7 100.89 39.74 -26.11
N ARG A 8 100.06 38.79 -25.64
CA ARG A 8 98.83 38.43 -26.37
C ARG A 8 97.74 37.96 -25.41
N LYS A 9 96.70 38.79 -25.27
CA LYS A 9 95.45 38.47 -24.58
C LYS A 9 94.63 37.50 -25.43
N GLU A 10 94.17 36.40 -24.84
CA GLU A 10 92.98 35.70 -25.32
C GLU A 10 91.82 35.91 -24.34
N HIS A 11 90.78 36.56 -24.86
CA HIS A 11 89.46 36.57 -24.27
C HIS A 11 88.72 35.31 -24.69
N ILE A 12 88.47 34.38 -23.75
CA ILE A 12 87.45 33.35 -23.93
C ILE A 12 86.43 33.44 -22.80
N ARG A 13 85.17 33.39 -23.23
CA ARG A 13 83.95 33.69 -22.49
C ARG A 13 83.53 32.57 -21.55
N LYS A 14 82.93 33.02 -20.44
CA LYS A 14 81.77 32.45 -19.71
C LYS A 14 81.89 31.05 -19.11
N GLY A 15 81.63 30.98 -17.80
CA GLY A 15 81.26 29.75 -17.11
C GLY A 15 80.73 30.07 -15.72
N GLN A 16 79.40 30.02 -15.59
CA GLN A 16 78.63 30.18 -14.36
C GLN A 16 79.23 29.33 -13.23
N LYS A 17 79.59 29.95 -12.09
CA LYS A 17 80.05 29.19 -10.92
C LYS A 17 78.89 28.36 -10.39
N GLY A 18 79.04 27.04 -10.47
CA GLY A 18 78.06 26.06 -10.01
C GLY A 18 77.65 26.32 -8.56
N GLY A 19 76.34 26.42 -8.35
CA GLY A 19 75.75 26.44 -7.02
C GLY A 19 76.12 25.15 -6.26
N LYS A 20 76.42 25.31 -4.96
CA LYS A 20 76.74 24.19 -4.07
C LYS A 20 75.57 23.20 -4.07
N ILE A 21 75.81 21.96 -4.50
CA ILE A 21 74.83 20.87 -4.37
C ILE A 21 74.85 20.42 -2.91
N THR A 22 74.01 21.03 -2.09
CA THR A 22 73.76 20.55 -0.73
C THR A 22 72.99 19.24 -0.84
N LYS A 23 73.63 18.11 -0.54
CA LYS A 23 72.96 16.82 -0.45
C LYS A 23 71.91 16.89 0.64
N VAL A 24 70.64 16.95 0.25
CA VAL A 24 69.51 16.85 1.17
C VAL A 24 69.41 15.42 1.68
N PRO A 25 69.43 15.16 3.00
CA PRO A 25 69.25 13.81 3.51
C PRO A 25 67.81 13.36 3.22
N LYS A 26 67.65 12.27 2.45
CA LYS A 26 66.37 11.56 2.32
C LYS A 26 66.00 10.99 3.69
N ARG A 27 65.26 11.75 4.48
CA ARG A 27 64.59 11.25 5.69
C ARG A 27 63.56 10.21 5.24
N ARG A 28 63.91 8.93 5.30
CA ARG A 28 62.92 7.86 5.26
C ARG A 28 62.15 7.96 6.57
N PHE A 29 61.02 8.64 6.53
CA PHE A 29 60.10 8.71 7.64
C PHE A 29 59.33 7.39 7.67
N THR A 30 59.99 6.33 8.15
CA THR A 30 59.32 5.08 8.48
C THR A 30 58.66 5.28 9.83
N SER A 31 57.48 5.89 9.82
CA SER A 31 56.62 5.91 10.98
C SER A 31 56.14 4.47 11.21
N HIS A 32 56.70 3.82 12.22
CA HIS A 32 56.18 2.57 12.80
C HIS A 32 54.88 2.82 13.58
N LEU A 33 53.99 3.68 13.08
CA LEU A 33 52.61 3.73 13.54
C LEU A 33 51.91 2.56 12.86
N ARG A 34 51.60 1.54 13.66
CA ARG A 34 50.88 0.37 13.18
C ARG A 34 49.57 0.85 12.52
N PRO A 35 49.35 0.57 11.22
CA PRO A 35 48.20 1.08 10.48
C PRO A 35 46.87 0.48 10.98
N GLU A 36 46.93 -0.53 11.85
CA GLU A 36 45.78 -1.21 12.46
C GLU A 36 44.84 -0.24 13.20
N PHE A 37 45.38 0.80 13.84
CA PHE A 37 44.56 1.75 14.61
C PHE A 37 43.81 2.76 13.73
N PHE A 38 44.33 3.12 12.56
CA PHE A 38 43.64 4.07 11.67
C PHE A 38 42.38 3.44 11.07
N GLY A 39 42.47 2.16 10.69
CA GLY A 39 41.32 1.36 10.27
C GLY A 39 40.31 1.17 11.40
N ALA A 40 40.77 0.86 12.61
CA ALA A 40 39.89 0.73 13.77
C ALA A 40 39.23 2.06 14.16
N LEU A 41 39.96 3.19 14.06
CA LEU A 41 39.44 4.52 14.35
C LEU A 41 38.39 4.97 13.34
N ILE A 42 38.66 4.80 12.03
CA ILE A 42 37.68 5.13 10.99
C ILE A 42 36.44 4.23 11.11
N PHE A 43 36.63 2.94 11.41
CA PHE A 43 35.55 1.99 11.63
C PHE A 43 34.70 2.35 12.84
N ALA A 44 35.32 2.74 13.96
CA ALA A 44 34.62 3.18 15.17
C ALA A 44 33.77 4.43 14.92
N VAL A 45 34.30 5.42 14.18
CA VAL A 45 33.55 6.63 13.81
C VAL A 45 32.34 6.30 12.93
N ILE A 46 32.50 5.43 11.94
CA ILE A 46 31.41 4.97 11.07
C ILE A 46 30.37 4.18 11.89
N PHE A 47 30.81 3.32 12.81
CA PHE A 47 29.94 2.51 13.65
C PHE A 47 29.09 3.36 14.59
N ILE A 48 29.70 4.36 15.25
CA ILE A 48 28.97 5.34 16.08
C ILE A 48 27.96 6.12 15.24
N TYR A 49 28.34 6.54 14.04
CA TYR A 49 27.44 7.22 13.11
C TYR A 49 26.21 6.36 12.75
N LEU A 50 26.39 5.06 12.52
CA LEU A 50 25.29 4.14 12.25
C LEU A 50 24.37 3.94 13.46
N ILE A 51 24.94 3.76 14.66
CA ILE A 51 24.15 3.63 15.90
C ILE A 51 23.29 4.87 16.12
N ILE A 52 23.86 6.05 16.00
CA ILE A 52 23.11 7.31 16.15
C ILE A 52 22.00 7.40 15.11
N ASN A 53 22.26 7.02 13.85
CA ASN A 53 21.22 7.01 12.81
C ASN A 53 20.09 6.02 13.09
N ILE A 54 20.41 4.82 13.60
CA ILE A 54 19.42 3.80 13.96
C ILE A 54 18.59 4.28 15.15
N LEU A 55 19.22 4.78 16.21
CA LEU A 55 18.53 5.32 17.38
C LEU A 55 17.69 6.53 17.01
N PHE A 56 18.21 7.43 16.17
CA PHE A 56 17.46 8.58 15.67
C PHE A 56 16.29 8.12 14.79
N TYR A 57 16.45 7.11 13.94
CA TYR A 57 15.38 6.55 13.13
C TYR A 57 14.33 5.76 13.93
N ALA A 58 14.75 5.09 15.00
CA ALA A 58 13.87 4.37 15.91
C ALA A 58 13.10 5.33 16.84
N ASN A 59 13.77 6.37 17.34
CA ASN A 59 13.19 7.43 18.16
C ASN A 59 12.46 8.49 17.34
N LYS A 60 12.63 8.51 16.01
CA LYS A 60 11.65 9.14 15.14
C LYS A 60 10.37 8.37 15.37
N ASN A 61 9.51 8.94 16.20
CA ASN A 61 8.10 8.63 16.21
C ASN A 61 7.72 8.60 14.73
N LYS A 62 7.41 7.39 14.23
CA LYS A 62 6.67 7.29 13.00
C LYS A 62 5.35 7.91 13.38
N VAL A 63 5.25 9.22 13.23
CA VAL A 63 3.99 9.90 13.02
C VAL A 63 3.57 9.30 11.69
N ALA A 64 2.98 8.10 11.78
CA ALA A 64 1.97 7.70 10.85
C ALA A 64 1.02 8.89 10.90
N ILE A 65 1.19 9.77 9.91
CA ILE A 65 0.14 10.70 9.57
C ILE A 65 -0.95 9.73 9.13
N TYR A 66 -1.75 9.32 10.11
CA TYR A 66 -3.11 8.97 9.86
C TYR A 66 -3.69 10.29 9.37
N GLU A 67 -3.50 10.55 8.09
CA GLU A 67 -4.58 11.14 7.35
C GLU A 67 -5.75 10.24 7.72
N VAL A 68 -6.65 10.79 8.53
CA VAL A 68 -7.97 10.20 8.66
C VAL A 68 -8.41 10.22 7.21
N GLN A 69 -8.27 9.08 6.51
CA GLN A 69 -8.97 8.90 5.27
C GLN A 69 -10.40 9.14 5.70
N GLY A 70 -10.92 10.32 5.40
CA GLY A 70 -12.31 10.67 5.56
C GLY A 70 -13.15 9.90 4.56
N ASP A 71 -12.73 8.69 4.20
CA ASP A 71 -13.30 7.89 3.14
C ASP A 71 -13.92 6.66 3.79
N ASN A 72 -15.11 6.98 4.29
CA ASN A 72 -16.18 6.11 4.70
C ASN A 72 -15.86 5.28 5.95
N ILE A 73 -16.26 5.83 7.09
CA ILE A 73 -16.94 5.05 8.13
C ILE A 73 -18.16 4.41 7.44
N SER A 74 -17.96 3.36 6.65
CA SER A 74 -19.01 2.43 6.32
C SER A 74 -19.21 1.57 7.56
N THR A 75 -19.82 2.18 8.59
CA THR A 75 -20.52 1.39 9.60
C THR A 75 -21.60 0.65 8.81
N GLU A 76 -21.31 -0.59 8.40
CA GLU A 76 -22.30 -1.49 7.84
C GLU A 76 -23.30 -1.79 8.95
N ASN A 77 -24.27 -0.90 9.12
CA ASN A 77 -25.39 -1.13 10.00
C ASN A 77 -26.28 -2.17 9.32
N ARG A 78 -26.01 -3.44 9.63
CA ARG A 78 -26.78 -4.56 9.14
C ARG A 78 -28.07 -4.67 9.94
N PHE A 79 -29.14 -4.10 9.40
CA PHE A 79 -30.47 -4.19 10.01
C PHE A 79 -31.20 -5.43 9.49
N THR A 80 -31.56 -6.34 10.39
CA THR A 80 -32.49 -7.42 10.08
C THR A 80 -33.91 -6.86 10.10
N GLY A 81 -34.50 -6.66 8.93
CA GLY A 81 -35.89 -6.27 8.77
C GLY A 81 -36.79 -7.48 8.52
N ILE A 82 -38.03 -7.43 9.04
CA ILE A 82 -39.10 -8.37 8.67
C ILE A 82 -39.99 -7.65 7.66
N ALA A 83 -40.18 -8.25 6.49
CA ALA A 83 -41.13 -7.76 5.50
C ALA A 83 -42.52 -8.34 5.82
N LEU A 84 -43.41 -7.49 6.35
CA LEU A 84 -44.80 -7.86 6.62
C LEU A 84 -45.69 -7.45 5.44
N ARG A 85 -46.46 -8.41 4.91
CA ARG A 85 -47.49 -8.14 3.90
C ARG A 85 -48.81 -7.80 4.60
N LYS A 86 -49.52 -6.77 4.10
CA LYS A 86 -50.90 -6.51 4.51
C LYS A 86 -51.82 -7.50 3.82
N GLU A 87 -52.40 -8.40 4.60
CA GLU A 87 -53.37 -9.39 4.12
C GLU A 87 -54.74 -9.07 4.72
N SER A 88 -55.78 -9.22 3.90
CA SER A 88 -57.18 -9.06 4.31
C SER A 88 -57.91 -10.37 4.07
N ILE A 89 -58.63 -10.84 5.10
CA ILE A 89 -59.50 -12.00 4.98
C ILE A 89 -60.80 -11.52 4.34
N ILE A 90 -61.18 -12.15 3.23
CA ILE A 90 -62.44 -11.87 2.53
C ILE A 90 -63.35 -13.06 2.81
N SER A 91 -64.44 -12.82 3.54
CA SER A 91 -65.51 -13.79 3.77
C SER A 91 -66.56 -13.70 2.67
N SER A 92 -67.22 -14.81 2.36
CA SER A 92 -68.41 -14.81 1.51
C SER A 92 -69.65 -14.42 2.31
N ASP A 93 -70.55 -13.66 1.69
CA ASP A 93 -71.86 -13.33 2.29
C ASP A 93 -72.86 -14.50 2.20
N TYR A 94 -72.55 -15.49 1.37
CA TYR A 94 -73.38 -16.66 1.08
C TYR A 94 -72.86 -17.91 1.79
N ALA A 95 -73.78 -18.77 2.23
CA ALA A 95 -73.48 -20.05 2.84
C ALA A 95 -73.49 -21.14 1.75
N GLY A 96 -72.34 -21.79 1.54
CA GLY A 96 -72.19 -22.80 0.50
C GLY A 96 -70.78 -23.39 0.44
N TYR A 97 -70.55 -24.32 -0.49
CA TYR A 97 -69.24 -24.92 -0.71
C TYR A 97 -68.33 -23.99 -1.51
N ILE A 98 -67.11 -23.77 -1.02
CA ILE A 98 -66.12 -22.88 -1.64
C ILE A 98 -65.22 -23.67 -2.59
N ASN A 99 -65.16 -23.25 -3.85
CA ASN A 99 -64.23 -23.77 -4.84
C ASN A 99 -63.16 -22.73 -5.16
N TYR A 100 -61.88 -23.08 -4.95
CA TYR A 100 -60.75 -22.20 -5.23
C TYR A 100 -60.16 -22.46 -6.60
N TYR A 101 -60.05 -21.43 -7.44
CA TYR A 101 -59.41 -21.51 -8.75
C TYR A 101 -57.90 -21.21 -8.70
N ILE A 102 -57.47 -20.50 -7.66
CA ILE A 102 -56.10 -20.03 -7.50
C ILE A 102 -55.50 -20.66 -6.24
N GLN A 103 -54.31 -21.23 -6.40
CA GLN A 103 -53.57 -21.82 -5.29
C GLN A 103 -52.93 -20.75 -4.40
N ASN A 104 -52.74 -21.09 -3.12
CA ASN A 104 -52.07 -20.25 -2.15
C ASN A 104 -50.72 -19.74 -2.67
N GLY A 105 -50.48 -18.43 -2.57
CA GLY A 105 -49.24 -17.79 -3.02
C GLY A 105 -49.19 -17.40 -4.50
N LYS A 106 -50.17 -17.78 -5.33
CA LYS A 106 -50.24 -17.31 -6.72
C LYS A 106 -50.85 -15.90 -6.81
N ARG A 107 -50.43 -15.14 -7.83
CA ARG A 107 -50.92 -13.79 -8.11
C ARG A 107 -52.23 -13.85 -8.90
N SER A 108 -53.19 -13.01 -8.55
CA SER A 108 -54.43 -12.79 -9.31
C SER A 108 -54.47 -11.37 -9.86
N ALA A 109 -55.18 -11.17 -10.97
CA ALA A 109 -55.43 -9.84 -11.51
C ALA A 109 -56.36 -9.03 -10.59
N LYS A 110 -56.29 -7.70 -10.66
CA LYS A 110 -57.28 -6.84 -10.01
C LYS A 110 -58.66 -7.15 -10.62
N ASN A 111 -59.62 -7.51 -9.76
CA ASN A 111 -60.96 -7.99 -10.14
C ASN A 111 -60.99 -9.38 -10.83
N GLY A 112 -59.92 -10.17 -10.72
CA GLY A 112 -59.93 -11.56 -11.16
C GLY A 112 -60.79 -12.45 -10.25
N VAL A 113 -61.44 -13.46 -10.82
CA VAL A 113 -62.23 -14.44 -10.06
C VAL A 113 -61.27 -15.37 -9.31
N VAL A 114 -61.36 -15.39 -7.98
CA VAL A 114 -60.47 -16.20 -7.11
C VAL A 114 -61.16 -17.46 -6.60
N PHE A 115 -62.44 -17.35 -6.26
CA PHE A 115 -63.25 -18.44 -5.74
C PHE A 115 -64.69 -18.30 -6.22
N SER A 116 -65.43 -19.42 -6.19
CA SER A 116 -66.88 -19.46 -6.35
C SER A 116 -67.51 -20.16 -5.15
N VAL A 117 -68.75 -19.78 -4.83
CA VAL A 117 -69.55 -20.37 -3.75
C VAL A 117 -70.76 -21.04 -4.38
N ASP A 118 -70.93 -22.34 -4.12
CA ASP A 118 -72.12 -23.10 -4.53
C ASP A 118 -73.04 -23.27 -3.32
N GLU A 119 -74.20 -22.61 -3.34
CA GLU A 119 -75.21 -22.70 -2.28
C GLU A 119 -75.99 -24.03 -2.32
N GLY A 120 -75.99 -24.72 -3.45
CA GLY A 120 -76.89 -25.85 -3.63
C GLY A 120 -76.28 -26.91 -4.51
N SER A 121 -75.21 -27.56 -4.02
CA SER A 121 -74.60 -28.86 -4.39
C SER A 121 -74.49 -29.27 -5.87
N LYS A 122 -75.00 -28.48 -6.81
CA LYS A 122 -75.27 -28.83 -8.20
C LYS A 122 -73.98 -28.83 -9.00
N LEU A 123 -73.08 -27.89 -8.71
CA LEU A 123 -71.78 -27.83 -9.37
C LEU A 123 -70.91 -29.02 -8.93
N TYR A 124 -70.97 -29.38 -7.64
CA TYR A 124 -70.22 -30.53 -7.14
C TYR A 124 -70.71 -31.84 -7.75
N THR A 125 -72.03 -32.05 -7.84
CA THR A 125 -72.60 -33.25 -8.48
C THR A 125 -72.31 -33.32 -9.98
N GLU A 126 -72.36 -32.18 -10.70
CA GLU A 126 -72.05 -32.15 -12.14
C GLU A 126 -70.56 -32.43 -12.41
N ILE A 127 -69.66 -31.93 -11.56
CA ILE A 127 -68.22 -32.21 -11.67
C ILE A 127 -67.95 -33.70 -11.43
N LEU A 128 -68.59 -34.33 -10.44
CA LEU A 128 -68.44 -35.76 -10.18
C LEU A 128 -68.95 -36.61 -11.34
N GLU A 129 -70.15 -36.33 -11.85
CA GLU A 129 -70.74 -37.04 -12.98
C GLU A 129 -69.87 -36.94 -14.24
N LYS A 130 -69.34 -35.75 -14.55
CA LYS A 130 -68.43 -35.55 -15.68
C LYS A 130 -67.04 -36.15 -15.48
N SER A 131 -66.63 -36.40 -14.24
CA SER A 131 -65.32 -36.98 -13.92
C SER A 131 -65.30 -38.52 -13.95
N GLY A 132 -66.46 -39.16 -14.16
CA GLY A 132 -66.55 -40.61 -14.36
C GLY A 132 -66.18 -41.45 -13.14
N VAL A 133 -66.41 -40.92 -11.93
CA VAL A 133 -66.34 -41.68 -10.67
C VAL A 133 -67.75 -41.90 -10.15
#